data_AF-A0A920MR08-F1
#
_entry.id   AF-A0A920MR08-F1
#
_cell.length_a   1.000
_cell.length_b   1.000
_cell.length_c   1.000
_cell.angle_alpha   90.00
_cell.angle_beta   90.00
_cell.angle_gamma   90.00
#
_symmetry.space_group_name_H-M   'P 1'
#
loop_
_entity.id
_entity.type
_entity.pdbx_description
1 polymer ?
#
loop_
_entity_poly.entity_id
_entity_poly.type
_entity_poly.pdbx_seq_one_letter_code
_entity_poly.pdbx_strand_id
1 'polypeptide(L)'
;MEQLLQTWTWMVLEILLWLRLMVFYMQYRMMGIRPGFPIFLPSNVNTPVTLANMDEDINIEIIVGFEEGGIHILKNDGSLMTNYEIEGASVDGGLSVADLDQDGSMEVVFNTDDHYLHVWEPESNSEIDGWPVHIGEIFCN
;
A
#
# COMPACT_ATOMS: atom_id res chain seq x y z
N MET A 1 -23.66 49.28 -28.13
CA MET A 1 -22.28 48.80 -27.86
C MET A 1 -22.25 47.89 -26.63
N GLU A 2 -22.92 48.26 -25.53
CA GLU A 2 -23.01 47.46 -24.29
C GLU A 2 -23.66 46.08 -24.45
N GLN A 3 -24.75 45.96 -25.21
CA GLN A 3 -25.40 44.66 -25.47
C GLN A 3 -24.48 43.64 -26.14
N LEU A 4 -23.59 44.11 -27.04
CA LEU A 4 -22.61 43.24 -27.69
C LEU A 4 -21.58 42.73 -26.67
N LEU A 5 -21.03 43.61 -25.84
CA LEU A 5 -20.07 43.24 -24.79
C LEU A 5 -20.66 42.24 -23.79
N GLN A 6 -21.95 42.38 -23.48
CA GLN A 6 -22.65 41.44 -22.62
C GLN A 6 -22.81 40.06 -23.28
N THR A 7 -23.19 40.00 -24.57
CA THR A 7 -23.25 38.72 -25.30
C THR A 7 -21.89 38.03 -25.43
N TRP A 8 -20.80 38.80 -25.58
CA TRP A 8 -19.44 38.25 -25.63
C TRP A 8 -19.01 37.65 -24.29
N THR A 9 -19.31 38.32 -23.19
CA THR A 9 -18.96 37.82 -21.84
C THR A 9 -19.75 36.57 -21.48
N TRP A 10 -21.05 36.51 -21.81
CA TRP A 10 -21.85 35.30 -21.62
C TRP A 10 -21.35 34.12 -22.45
N MET A 11 -21.02 34.35 -23.71
CA MET A 11 -20.47 33.30 -24.58
C MET A 11 -19.13 32.76 -24.07
N VAL A 12 -18.25 33.64 -23.56
CA VAL A 12 -16.97 33.22 -22.95
C VAL A 12 -17.20 32.44 -21.65
N LEU A 13 -18.14 32.83 -20.81
CA LEU A 13 -18.45 32.12 -19.56
C LEU A 13 -19.01 30.71 -19.80
N GLU A 14 -19.88 30.54 -20.80
CA GLU A 14 -20.36 29.21 -21.16
C GLU A 14 -19.24 28.34 -21.72
N ILE A 15 -18.40 28.86 -22.61
CA ILE A 15 -17.25 28.12 -23.15
C ILE A 15 -16.30 27.70 -22.01
N LEU A 16 -16.01 28.59 -21.06
CA LEU A 16 -15.16 28.27 -19.90
C LEU A 16 -15.82 27.23 -18.97
N LEU A 17 -17.14 27.30 -18.79
CA LEU A 17 -17.88 26.32 -18.00
C LEU A 17 -17.84 24.94 -18.66
N TRP A 18 -18.07 24.87 -19.97
CA TRP A 18 -17.99 23.64 -20.74
C TRP A 18 -16.56 23.09 -20.76
N LEU A 19 -15.53 23.92 -20.93
CA LEU A 19 -14.13 23.48 -20.83
C LEU A 19 -13.79 22.94 -19.44
N ARG A 20 -14.24 23.58 -18.37
CA ARG A 20 -14.05 23.09 -16.99
C ARG A 20 -14.74 21.74 -16.77
N LEU A 21 -15.97 21.58 -17.27
CA LEU A 21 -16.70 20.32 -17.22
C LEU A 21 -16.06 19.25 -18.09
N MET A 22 -15.51 19.60 -19.25
CA MET A 22 -14.83 18.68 -20.16
C MET A 22 -13.52 18.19 -19.55
N VAL A 23 -12.73 19.08 -18.94
CA VAL A 23 -11.51 18.72 -18.21
C VAL A 23 -11.84 17.82 -17.02
N PHE A 24 -12.88 18.16 -16.24
CA PHE A 24 -13.32 17.31 -15.13
C PHE A 24 -13.82 15.94 -15.61
N TYR A 25 -14.60 15.90 -16.69
CA TYR A 25 -15.09 14.68 -17.32
C TYR A 25 -13.96 13.83 -17.91
N MET A 26 -12.97 14.46 -18.56
CA MET A 26 -11.78 13.78 -19.06
C MET A 26 -10.94 13.22 -17.91
N GLN A 27 -10.71 14.00 -16.86
CA GLN A 27 -10.02 13.55 -15.65
C GLN A 27 -10.75 12.37 -15.00
N TYR A 28 -12.08 12.46 -14.88
CA TYR A 28 -12.94 11.41 -14.31
C TYR A 28 -12.99 10.15 -15.20
N ARG A 29 -12.97 10.30 -16.53
CA ARG A 29 -12.93 9.18 -17.49
C ARG A 29 -11.54 8.56 -17.66
N MET A 30 -10.49 9.29 -17.29
CA MET A 30 -9.11 8.83 -17.19
C MET A 30 -8.78 8.22 -15.83
N MET A 31 -9.75 8.11 -14.91
CA MET A 31 -9.68 7.20 -13.76
C MET A 31 -9.79 5.74 -14.25
N GLY A 32 -8.88 5.35 -15.14
CA GLY A 32 -8.61 3.97 -15.49
C GLY A 32 -7.78 3.31 -14.39
N ILE A 33 -7.44 2.04 -14.59
CA ILE A 33 -6.50 1.33 -13.73
C ILE A 33 -5.22 2.17 -13.64
N ARG A 34 -4.71 2.39 -12.41
CA ARG A 34 -3.49 3.18 -12.19
C ARG A 34 -2.33 2.57 -13.00
N PRO A 35 -1.44 3.39 -13.60
CA PRO A 35 -0.20 2.87 -14.16
C PRO A 35 0.52 1.99 -13.15
N GLY A 36 1.00 0.83 -13.60
CA GLY A 36 1.60 -0.19 -12.73
C GLY A 36 0.61 -1.25 -12.22
N PHE A 37 -0.70 -1.04 -12.37
CA PHE A 37 -1.72 -2.02 -11.98
C PHE A 37 -2.48 -2.60 -13.19
N PRO A 38 -3.01 -3.83 -13.09
CA PRO A 38 -2.79 -4.79 -12.00
C PRO A 38 -1.34 -5.29 -11.98
N ILE A 39 -0.84 -5.61 -10.77
CA ILE A 39 0.46 -6.24 -10.58
C ILE A 39 0.30 -7.76 -10.56
N PHE A 40 1.29 -8.46 -11.11
CA PHE A 40 1.42 -9.90 -10.92
C PHE A 40 2.26 -10.15 -9.68
N LEU A 41 1.68 -10.86 -8.72
CA LEU A 41 2.36 -11.26 -7.50
C LEU A 41 2.99 -12.65 -7.66
N PRO A 42 4.10 -12.93 -6.95
CA PRO A 42 4.83 -14.18 -7.11
C PRO A 42 4.08 -15.40 -6.56
N SER A 43 3.20 -15.21 -5.58
CA SER A 43 2.45 -16.27 -4.90
C SER A 43 1.04 -15.79 -4.51
N ASN A 44 0.22 -16.70 -4.02
CA ASN A 44 -1.11 -16.41 -3.51
C ASN A 44 -1.04 -15.49 -2.28
N VAL A 45 -2.05 -14.64 -2.16
CA VAL A 45 -2.22 -13.72 -1.04
C VAL A 45 -3.45 -14.15 -0.26
N ASN A 46 -3.22 -14.68 0.94
CA ASN A 46 -4.30 -15.02 1.89
C ASN A 46 -4.50 -13.92 2.95
N THR A 47 -3.64 -12.91 2.95
CA THR A 47 -3.65 -11.80 3.90
C THR A 47 -4.52 -10.63 3.42
N PRO A 48 -5.17 -9.88 4.33
CA PRO A 48 -5.63 -8.55 3.98
C PRO A 48 -4.42 -7.64 3.68
N VAL A 49 -4.51 -6.89 2.57
CA VAL A 49 -3.48 -5.91 2.20
C VAL A 49 -3.41 -4.79 3.24
N THR A 50 -2.19 -4.40 3.62
CA THR A 50 -1.94 -3.31 4.56
C THR A 50 -1.36 -2.10 3.83
N LEU A 51 -1.76 -0.90 4.27
CA LEU A 51 -1.30 0.38 3.75
C LEU A 51 -0.60 1.14 4.87
N ALA A 52 0.66 1.50 4.67
CA ALA A 52 1.45 2.27 5.61
C ALA A 52 2.48 3.12 4.88
N ASN A 53 2.89 4.22 5.49
CA ASN A 53 4.01 5.01 5.01
C ASN A 53 5.30 4.38 5.57
N MET A 54 6.14 3.85 4.68
CA MET A 54 7.35 3.10 5.07
C MET A 54 8.65 3.86 4.83
N ASP A 55 8.60 5.03 4.17
CA ASP A 55 9.79 5.85 3.85
C ASP A 55 9.62 7.35 4.14
N GLU A 56 8.63 7.70 4.97
CA GLU A 56 8.23 9.05 5.37
C GLU A 56 7.85 10.00 4.21
N ASP A 57 7.46 9.47 3.05
CA ASP A 57 7.05 10.28 1.90
C ASP A 57 5.52 10.59 1.88
N ILE A 58 5.03 11.28 0.84
CA ILE A 58 3.59 11.61 0.72
C ILE A 58 2.74 10.44 0.18
N ASN A 59 3.41 9.47 -0.41
CA ASN A 59 2.84 8.27 -0.95
C ASN A 59 2.69 7.23 0.16
N ILE A 60 1.89 6.22 -0.12
CA ILE A 60 1.61 5.15 0.82
C ILE A 60 1.98 3.86 0.12
N GLU A 61 2.76 3.04 0.81
CA GLU A 61 3.20 1.74 0.37
C GLU A 61 2.11 0.69 0.62
N ILE A 62 2.24 -0.41 -0.09
CA ILE A 62 1.32 -1.54 -0.10
C ILE A 62 2.09 -2.75 0.42
N ILE A 63 1.63 -3.32 1.53
CA ILE A 63 2.28 -4.44 2.20
C ILE A 63 1.41 -5.68 2.02
N VAL A 64 2.03 -6.76 1.55
CA VAL A 64 1.36 -8.01 1.16
C VAL A 64 2.15 -9.21 1.67
N GLY A 65 1.49 -10.12 2.37
CA GLY A 65 2.04 -11.41 2.80
C GLY A 65 1.58 -12.56 1.90
N PHE A 66 2.42 -13.58 1.74
CA PHE A 66 2.22 -14.68 0.79
C PHE A 66 2.08 -16.06 1.43
N GLU A 67 1.39 -16.96 0.72
CA GLU A 67 1.23 -18.38 1.09
C GLU A 67 2.55 -19.17 1.03
N GLU A 68 3.41 -18.87 0.04
CA GLU A 68 4.75 -19.49 -0.04
C GLU A 68 5.78 -18.85 0.92
N GLY A 69 5.30 -18.02 1.84
CA GLY A 69 6.10 -17.32 2.83
C GLY A 69 6.63 -15.97 2.38
N GLY A 70 6.93 -15.13 3.36
CA GLY A 70 7.48 -13.80 3.15
C GLY A 70 6.45 -12.69 2.90
N ILE A 71 6.98 -11.47 2.78
CA ILE A 71 6.25 -10.21 2.67
C ILE A 71 6.90 -9.35 1.60
N HIS A 72 6.08 -8.68 0.79
CA HIS A 72 6.52 -7.62 -0.11
C HIS A 72 5.97 -6.28 0.35
N ILE A 73 6.83 -5.26 0.35
CA ILE A 73 6.46 -3.86 0.43
C ILE A 73 6.59 -3.28 -0.98
N LEU A 74 5.48 -2.77 -1.51
CA LEU A 74 5.41 -2.18 -2.84
C LEU A 74 5.14 -0.69 -2.73
N LYS A 75 5.71 0.09 -3.63
CA LYS A 75 5.41 1.51 -3.77
C LYS A 75 3.99 1.72 -4.30
N ASN A 76 3.51 2.96 -4.22
CA ASN A 76 2.18 3.34 -4.71
C ASN A 76 1.95 3.10 -6.23
N ASP A 77 3.01 2.85 -6.99
CA ASP A 77 3.03 2.55 -8.43
C ASP A 77 3.17 1.05 -8.73
N GLY A 78 3.20 0.21 -7.69
CA GLY A 78 3.32 -1.25 -7.80
C GLY A 78 4.75 -1.76 -7.96
N SER A 79 5.77 -0.90 -7.99
CA SER A 79 7.17 -1.33 -7.97
C SER A 79 7.56 -1.88 -6.60
N LEU A 80 8.44 -2.89 -6.56
CA LEU A 80 8.94 -3.46 -5.31
C LEU A 80 9.84 -2.45 -4.60
N MET A 81 9.53 -2.15 -3.34
CA MET A 81 10.39 -1.35 -2.46
C MET A 81 11.39 -2.26 -1.74
N THR A 82 10.90 -3.28 -1.05
CA THR A 82 11.70 -4.30 -0.37
C THR A 82 10.87 -5.55 -0.10
N ASN A 83 11.51 -6.65 0.28
CA ASN A 83 10.86 -7.89 0.67
C ASN A 83 11.57 -8.57 1.84
N TYR A 84 10.82 -9.43 2.51
CA TYR A 84 11.31 -10.35 3.53
C TYR A 84 10.91 -11.76 3.11
N GLU A 85 11.84 -12.70 3.09
CA GLU A 85 11.58 -14.09 2.70
C GLU A 85 11.58 -15.00 3.93
N ILE A 86 10.60 -15.89 4.01
CA ILE A 86 10.50 -16.90 5.07
C ILE A 86 10.36 -18.25 4.40
N GLU A 87 11.31 -19.14 4.69
CA GLU A 87 11.28 -20.49 4.12
C GLU A 87 10.36 -21.41 4.92
N GLY A 88 9.36 -21.97 4.23
CA GLY A 88 8.57 -23.08 4.76
C GLY A 88 7.46 -22.68 5.74
N ALA A 89 7.11 -21.40 5.83
CA ALA A 89 5.99 -20.91 6.63
C ALA A 89 5.14 -19.90 5.85
N SER A 90 3.82 -20.05 5.89
CA SER A 90 2.85 -19.18 5.23
C SER A 90 2.53 -17.96 6.08
N VAL A 91 2.38 -16.79 5.46
CA VAL A 91 1.80 -15.61 6.11
C VAL A 91 0.30 -15.59 5.86
N ASP A 92 -0.49 -16.04 6.84
CA ASP A 92 -1.95 -16.16 6.72
C ASP A 92 -2.73 -15.12 7.53
N GLY A 93 -2.03 -14.32 8.34
CA GLY A 93 -2.61 -13.33 9.24
C GLY A 93 -2.77 -11.92 8.67
N GLY A 94 -3.27 -11.02 9.50
CA GLY A 94 -3.18 -9.59 9.23
C GLY A 94 -1.76 -9.07 9.48
N LEU A 95 -1.33 -8.11 8.66
CA LEU A 95 -0.07 -7.38 8.86
C LEU A 95 -0.37 -6.11 9.66
N SER A 96 0.48 -5.78 10.64
CA SER A 96 0.40 -4.53 11.40
C SER A 96 1.71 -3.77 11.25
N VAL A 97 1.65 -2.44 11.26
CA VAL A 97 2.83 -1.59 11.10
C VAL A 97 2.89 -0.56 12.23
N ALA A 98 4.04 -0.46 12.88
CA ALA A 98 4.34 0.56 13.88
C ALA A 98 5.85 0.64 14.10
N ASP A 99 6.32 1.83 14.47
CA ASP A 99 7.62 2.03 15.12
C ASP A 99 7.53 1.51 16.56
N LEU A 100 8.09 0.33 16.81
CA LEU A 100 8.01 -0.41 18.07
C LEU A 100 9.22 -0.19 18.96
N ASP A 101 10.38 0.10 18.40
CA ASP A 101 11.62 0.33 19.16
C ASP A 101 12.01 1.82 19.28
N GLN A 102 11.24 2.71 18.66
CA GLN A 102 11.36 4.18 18.72
C GLN A 102 12.64 4.71 18.06
N ASP A 103 13.15 4.02 17.04
CA ASP A 103 14.30 4.49 16.27
C ASP A 103 13.92 5.41 15.10
N GLY A 104 12.63 5.49 14.78
CA GLY A 104 12.05 6.31 13.72
C GLY A 104 11.71 5.52 12.45
N SER A 105 12.08 4.24 12.39
CA SER A 105 11.73 3.32 11.31
C SER A 105 10.50 2.49 11.68
N MET A 106 9.82 1.94 10.67
CA MET A 106 8.55 1.25 10.85
C MET A 106 8.73 -0.26 10.76
N GLU A 107 8.34 -1.01 11.80
CA GLU A 107 8.37 -2.46 11.77
C GLU A 107 7.05 -3.03 11.27
N VAL A 108 7.14 -4.20 10.62
CA VAL A 108 6.00 -5.00 10.20
C VAL A 108 5.84 -6.19 11.14
N VAL A 109 4.69 -6.26 11.81
CA VAL A 109 4.30 -7.36 12.69
C VAL A 109 3.37 -8.30 11.95
N PHE A 110 3.68 -9.60 11.99
CA PHE A 110 2.88 -10.62 11.31
C PHE A 110 3.09 -12.00 11.93
N ASN A 111 2.09 -12.86 11.76
CA ASN A 111 2.17 -14.26 12.18
C ASN A 111 2.31 -15.19 10.97
N THR A 112 2.94 -16.32 11.24
CA THR A 112 3.12 -17.41 10.29
C THR A 112 2.40 -18.67 10.78
N ASP A 113 2.18 -19.64 9.90
CA ASP A 113 1.53 -20.92 10.23
C ASP A 113 2.43 -21.90 11.03
N ASP A 114 3.72 -21.60 11.16
CA ASP A 114 4.69 -22.32 11.99
C ASP A 114 4.68 -21.88 13.48
N HIS A 115 3.66 -21.12 13.89
CA HIS A 115 3.43 -20.62 15.25
C HIS A 115 4.43 -19.55 15.73
N TYR A 116 5.08 -18.83 14.82
CA TYR A 116 5.85 -17.64 15.16
C TYR A 116 5.04 -16.36 14.94
N LEU A 117 5.32 -15.39 15.80
CA LEU A 117 5.01 -13.99 15.60
C LEU A 117 6.34 -13.27 15.32
N HIS A 118 6.37 -12.51 14.24
CA HIS A 118 7.52 -11.82 13.70
C HIS A 118 7.34 -10.31 13.85
N VAL A 119 8.46 -9.60 14.01
CA VAL A 119 8.58 -8.15 13.97
C VAL A 119 9.81 -7.80 13.13
N TRP A 120 9.56 -7.59 11.84
CA TRP A 120 10.59 -7.31 10.86
C TRP A 120 10.73 -5.82 10.63
N GLU A 121 11.96 -5.31 10.68
CA GLU A 121 12.34 -3.96 10.32
C GLU A 121 12.86 -3.92 8.86
N PRO A 122 12.15 -3.25 7.94
CA PRO A 122 12.51 -3.23 6.52
C PRO A 122 13.80 -2.48 6.18
N GLU A 123 14.17 -1.47 6.97
CA GLU A 123 15.36 -0.65 6.70
C GLU A 123 16.66 -1.40 6.99
N SER A 124 16.73 -2.06 8.15
CA SER A 124 17.86 -2.94 8.51
C SER A 124 17.78 -4.31 7.82
N ASN A 125 16.61 -4.66 7.28
CA ASN A 125 16.27 -5.99 6.76
C ASN A 125 16.53 -7.10 7.80
N SER A 126 16.14 -6.84 9.04
CA SER A 126 16.28 -7.79 10.14
C SER A 126 15.09 -7.75 11.08
N GLU A 127 14.92 -8.82 11.87
CA GLU A 127 13.97 -8.80 12.99
C GLU A 127 14.58 -7.98 14.13
N ILE A 128 13.75 -7.22 14.85
CA ILE A 128 14.24 -6.44 16.00
C ILE A 128 14.67 -7.35 17.16
N ASP A 129 15.43 -6.79 18.11
CA ASP A 129 15.99 -7.55 19.24
C ASP A 129 14.92 -8.33 20.02
N GLY A 130 15.12 -9.65 20.12
CA GLY A 130 14.22 -10.56 20.85
C GLY A 130 13.12 -11.22 19.99
N TRP A 131 13.10 -10.97 18.69
CA TRP A 131 12.17 -11.56 17.73
C TRP A 131 12.87 -12.50 16.74
N PRO A 132 12.14 -13.48 16.15
CA PRO A 132 10.71 -13.76 16.33
C PRO A 132 10.41 -14.51 17.64
N VAL A 133 9.13 -14.48 18.04
CA VAL A 133 8.64 -15.16 19.25
C VAL A 133 7.70 -16.30 18.88
N HIS A 134 7.98 -17.51 19.38
CA HIS A 134 7.08 -18.65 19.23
C HIS A 134 5.88 -18.50 20.18
N ILE A 135 4.68 -18.37 19.63
CA ILE A 135 3.43 -18.13 20.38
C ILE A 135 2.75 -19.43 20.87
N GLY A 136 3.32 -20.60 20.57
CA GLY A 136 2.96 -21.88 21.17
C GLY A 136 1.88 -22.69 20.43
N GLU A 137 1.89 -24.01 20.66
CA GLU A 137 0.73 -24.86 20.40
C GLU A 137 -0.31 -24.63 21.50
N ILE A 138 -1.52 -24.19 21.15
CA ILE A 138 -2.65 -24.23 22.08
C ILE A 138 -3.03 -25.72 22.22
N PHE A 139 -2.43 -26.42 23.18
CA PHE A 139 -2.99 -27.69 23.63
C PHE A 139 -4.35 -27.41 24.25
N CYS A 140 -5.42 -27.61 23.48
CA CYS A 140 -6.75 -27.82 24.03
C CYS A 140 -6.72 -29.12 24.85
N ASN A 141 -6.58 -29.02 26.18
CA ASN A 141 -6.85 -30.11 27.11
C ASN A 141 -8.37 -30.31 27.31
#